data_AF-A0A830GRT2-F1
#
_entry.id   AF-A0A830GRT2-F1
#
_cell.length_a   1.000
_cell.length_b   1.000
_cell.length_c   1.000
_cell.angle_alpha   90.00
_cell.angle_beta   90.00
_cell.angle_gamma   90.00
#
_symmetry.space_group_name_H-M   'P 1'
#
loop_
_entity.id
_entity.type
_entity.pdbx_description
1 polymer ?
#
loop_
_entity_poly.entity_id
_entity_poly.type
_entity_poly.pdbx_seq_one_letter_code
_entity_poly.pdbx_strand_id
1 'polypeptide(L)' 'MYAIIKKDRRRSKEDRYKGIDEEVLLIDKLSKDLDPQTRYNLYKERAKELLAETRKYLENKDFIQASEKAWGAYT' A
#
# COMPACT_ATOMS: atom_id res chain seq x y z
N MET A 1 36.52 -0.59 7.87
CA MET A 1 35.42 -0.37 6.92
C MET A 1 34.32 0.46 7.61
N TYR A 2 34.71 1.67 8.01
CA TYR A 2 33.84 2.74 8.47
C TYR A 2 33.33 3.47 7.22
N ALA A 3 32.12 4.03 7.28
CA ALA A 3 31.55 5.03 6.36
C ALA A 3 30.43 4.60 5.40
N ILE A 4 29.32 4.04 5.89
CA ILE A 4 27.97 4.42 5.35
C ILE A 4 26.92 4.48 6.49
N ILE A 5 27.31 4.92 7.70
CA ILE A 5 26.39 5.07 8.86
C ILE A 5 25.94 6.54 9.03
N LYS A 6 26.28 7.43 8.10
CA LYS A 6 25.78 8.82 8.09
C LYS A 6 25.39 9.24 6.68
N LYS A 7 24.22 8.82 6.21
CA LYS A 7 23.49 9.68 5.26
C LYS A 7 22.00 9.41 5.31
N ASP A 8 21.34 10.44 5.81
CA ASP A 8 20.08 10.95 5.32
C ASP A 8 18.83 10.60 6.14
N ARG A 9 18.56 11.52 7.05
CA ARG A 9 17.35 11.73 7.85
C ARG A 9 16.10 12.01 6.99
N ARG A 10 16.17 11.79 5.66
CA ARG A 10 15.10 11.90 4.66
C ARG A 10 14.48 10.57 4.24
N ARG A 11 15.00 9.41 4.68
CA ARG A 11 14.51 8.07 4.27
C ARG A 11 13.18 7.61 4.86
N SER A 12 12.56 8.39 5.77
CA SER A 12 11.39 7.91 6.51
C SER A 12 10.07 7.93 5.72
N LYS A 13 9.98 8.60 4.56
CA LYS A 13 8.74 8.61 3.76
C LYS A 13 8.77 7.55 2.65
N GLU A 14 9.83 7.47 1.85
CA GLU A 14 9.95 6.43 0.81
C GLU A 14 9.96 5.00 1.36
N ASP A 15 10.61 4.74 2.50
CA ASP A 15 10.63 3.38 3.07
C ASP A 15 9.25 2.93 3.59
N ARG A 16 8.32 3.86 3.87
CA ARG A 16 6.92 3.54 4.23
C ARG A 16 6.09 3.07 3.05
N TYR A 17 6.53 3.33 1.82
CA TYR A 17 5.81 2.98 0.60
C TYR A 17 6.31 1.68 -0.04
N LYS A 18 7.36 1.06 0.51
CA LYS A 18 7.82 -0.25 0.06
C LYS A 18 6.78 -1.32 0.42
N GLY A 19 6.15 -1.90 -0.60
CA GLY A 19 5.11 -2.93 -0.44
C GLY A 19 3.70 -2.38 -0.26
N ILE A 20 3.48 -1.07 -0.43
CA ILE A 20 2.13 -0.52 -0.54
C ILE A 20 1.73 -0.51 -2.01
N ASP A 21 0.51 -0.98 -2.28
CA ASP A 21 -0.09 -0.95 -3.61
C ASP A 21 -0.13 0.49 -4.16
N GLU A 22 0.33 0.67 -5.40
CA GLU A 22 0.50 2.00 -6.01
C GLU A 22 -0.83 2.78 -6.07
N GLU A 23 -1.95 2.09 -6.25
CA GLU A 23 -3.27 2.74 -6.30
C GLU A 23 -3.69 3.25 -4.92
N VAL A 24 -3.32 2.57 -3.82
CA VAL A 24 -3.57 3.05 -2.45
C VAL A 24 -2.77 4.34 -2.19
N LEU A 25 -1.53 4.42 -2.70
CA LEU A 25 -0.73 5.64 -2.62
C LEU A 25 -1.32 6.78 -3.44
N LEU A 26 -1.92 6.46 -4.58
CA LEU A 26 -2.60 7.44 -5.41
C LEU A 26 -3.86 7.97 -4.71
N ILE A 27 -4.65 7.08 -4.10
CA ILE A 27 -5.82 7.45 -3.29
C ILE A 27 -5.40 8.37 -2.14
N ASP A 28 -4.33 8.07 -1.41
CA ASP A 28 -3.84 8.95 -0.32
C ASP A 28 -3.43 10.33 -0.79
N LYS A 29 -2.81 10.42 -1.97
CA LYS A 29 -2.40 11.71 -2.54
C LYS A 29 -3.59 12.53 -3.06
N LEU A 30 -4.54 11.89 -3.73
CA LEU A 30 -5.64 12.55 -4.41
C LEU A 30 -6.85 12.82 -3.51
N SER A 31 -7.01 12.08 -2.42
CA SER A 31 -8.20 12.18 -1.55
C SER A 31 -8.09 13.21 -0.42
N LYS A 32 -6.98 13.97 -0.34
CA LYS A 32 -6.71 14.88 0.77
C LYS A 32 -7.76 15.97 0.98
N ASP A 33 -8.32 16.47 -0.11
CA ASP A 33 -9.29 17.55 -0.12
C ASP A 33 -10.74 17.05 -0.28
N LEU A 34 -10.93 15.72 -0.31
CA LEU A 34 -12.26 15.12 -0.37
C LEU A 34 -12.92 15.15 1.01
N ASP A 35 -14.25 15.18 1.01
CA ASP A 35 -15.00 15.03 2.24
C ASP A 35 -14.70 13.65 2.89
N PRO A 36 -14.80 13.55 4.23
CA PRO A 36 -14.45 12.31 4.93
C PRO A 36 -15.20 11.07 4.44
N GLN A 37 -16.46 11.22 4.01
CA GLN A 37 -17.29 10.09 3.59
C GLN A 37 -16.84 9.56 2.23
N THR A 38 -16.56 10.45 1.28
CA THR A 38 -16.02 10.07 -0.03
C THR A 38 -14.65 9.44 0.12
N ARG A 39 -13.77 10.02 0.93
CA ARG A 39 -12.46 9.45 1.22
C ARG A 39 -12.57 8.05 1.80
N TYR A 40 -13.40 7.84 2.82
CA TYR A 40 -13.65 6.52 3.40
C TYR A 40 -14.10 5.50 2.35
N ASN A 41 -15.03 5.88 1.47
CA ASN A 41 -15.55 5.00 0.43
C ASN A 41 -14.46 4.57 -0.56
N LEU A 42 -13.57 5.49 -0.97
CA LEU A 42 -12.46 5.17 -1.88
C LEU A 42 -11.53 4.10 -1.28
N TYR A 43 -11.09 4.28 -0.04
CA TYR A 43 -10.25 3.28 0.64
C TYR A 43 -10.97 1.95 0.83
N LYS A 44 -12.26 2.01 1.23
CA LYS A 44 -13.06 0.81 1.44
C LYS A 44 -13.22 -0.03 0.17
N GLU A 45 -13.55 0.61 -0.96
CA GLU A 45 -13.70 -0.12 -2.21
C GLU A 45 -12.36 -0.67 -2.70
N ARG A 46 -11.27 0.10 -2.61
CA ARG A 46 -9.94 -0.40 -2.96
C ARG A 46 -9.50 -1.58 -2.09
N ALA A 47 -9.75 -1.53 -0.79
CA ALA A 47 -9.44 -2.63 0.12
C ALA A 47 -10.20 -3.92 -0.26
N LYS A 48 -11.47 -3.82 -0.69
CA LYS A 48 -12.23 -4.98 -1.17
C LYS A 48 -11.62 -5.58 -2.44
N GLU A 49 -11.20 -4.74 -3.38
CA GLU A 49 -10.54 -5.18 -4.62
C GLU A 49 -9.24 -5.92 -4.33
N LEU A 50 -8.41 -5.35 -3.45
CA LEU A 50 -7.16 -5.97 -3.01
C LEU A 50 -7.38 -7.32 -2.33
N LEU A 51 -8.44 -7.46 -1.52
CA LEU A 51 -8.82 -8.75 -0.92
C LEU A 51 -9.30 -9.76 -1.97
N ALA A 52 -9.99 -9.31 -3.03
CA ALA A 52 -10.38 -10.17 -4.13
C ALA A 52 -9.15 -10.62 -4.96
N GLU A 53 -8.21 -9.72 -5.23
CA GLU A 53 -6.91 -10.04 -5.85
C GLU A 53 -6.12 -11.03 -5.00
N THR A 54 -6.05 -10.81 -3.69
CA THR A 54 -5.39 -11.70 -2.73
C THR A 54 -5.90 -13.14 -2.87
N ARG A 55 -7.23 -13.33 -2.92
CA ARG A 55 -7.83 -14.67 -3.09
C ARG A 55 -7.40 -15.32 -4.40
N LYS A 56 -7.41 -14.58 -5.51
CA LYS A 56 -6.96 -15.10 -6.83
C LYS A 56 -5.50 -15.56 -6.79
N TYR A 57 -4.62 -14.77 -6.17
CA TYR A 57 -3.20 -15.15 -6.06
C TYR A 57 -2.99 -16.35 -5.13
N LEU A 58 -3.77 -16.47 -4.04
CA LEU A 58 -3.76 -17.65 -3.18
C LEU A 58 -4.19 -18.92 -3.93
N GLU A 59 -5.26 -18.85 -4.72
CA GLU A 59 -5.73 -19.96 -5.56
C GLU A 59 -4.66 -20.41 -6.55
N ASN A 60 -3.92 -19.45 -7.11
CA ASN A 60 -2.80 -19.70 -8.03
C ASN A 60 -1.47 -20.06 -7.34
N LYS A 61 -1.45 -20.14 -6.00
CA LYS A 61 -0.25 -20.39 -5.17
C LYS A 61 0.88 -19.37 -5.35
N ASP A 62 0.55 -18.16 -5.81
CA ASP A 62 1.47 -17.04 -5.82
C ASP A 62 1.41 -16.30 -4.48
N PHE A 63 2.14 -16.85 -3.50
CA PHE A 63 2.11 -16.34 -2.13
C PHE A 63 2.76 -14.96 -1.97
N ILE A 64 3.71 -14.62 -2.84
CA ILE A 64 4.37 -13.31 -2.83
C ILE A 64 3.33 -12.24 -3.15
N GLN A 65 2.65 -12.38 -4.28
CA GLN A 65 1.63 -11.41 -4.69
C GLN A 65 0.42 -11.43 -3.75
N ALA A 66 0.00 -12.60 -3.26
CA ALA A 66 -1.06 -12.67 -2.26
C ALA A 66 -0.71 -11.87 -0.99
N SER A 67 0.52 -12.00 -0.48
CA SER A 67 0.96 -11.27 0.71
C SER A 67 1.02 -9.76 0.50
N GLU A 68 1.48 -9.33 -0.67
CA GLU A 68 1.58 -7.91 -1.04
C GLU A 68 0.19 -7.27 -1.10
N LYS A 69 -0.77 -7.93 -1.78
CA LYS A 69 -2.15 -7.44 -1.90
C LYS A 69 -2.89 -7.45 -0.57
N ALA A 70 -2.68 -8.48 0.27
CA ALA A 70 -3.25 -8.54 1.60
C ALA A 70 -2.75 -7.40 2.50
N TRP A 71 -1.45 -7.09 2.43
CA TRP A 71 -0.86 -5.97 3.16
C TRP A 71 -1.42 -4.62 2.69
N GLY A 72 -1.57 -4.44 1.37
CA GLY A 72 -2.18 -3.25 0.79
C GLY A 72 -3.64 -3.04 1.21
N ALA A 73 -4.41 -4.10 1.44
CA ALA A 73 -5.80 -3.98 1.90
C ALA A 73 -5.93 -3.53 3.36
N TYR A 74 -4.89 -3.75 4.17
CA TYR A 74 -4.85 -3.38 5.59
C TYR A 74 -4.38 -1.95 5.82
N THR A 75 -3.51 -1.43 4.95
CA THR A 75 -2.78 -0.17 5.12
C THR A 75 -3.54 1.02 4.55
#